data_AF-M2ZKD8-F1
#
_entry.id   AF-M2ZKD8-F1
#
_cell.length_a   1.000
_cell.length_b   1.000
_cell.length_c   1.000
_cell.angle_alpha   90.00
_cell.angle_beta   90.00
_cell.angle_gamma   90.00
#
_symmetry.space_group_name_H-M   'P 1'
#
loop_
_entity.id
_entity.type
_entity.pdbx_description
1 polymer ?
#
loop_
_entity_poly.entity_id
_entity_poly.type
_entity_poly.pdbx_seq_one_letter_code
_entity_poly.pdbx_strand_id
1 'polypeptide(L)' 'MSTEIKVPTLGESVTEATVAKWFKNVGDAVRADEPLVELET' A
#
# COMPACT_ATOMS: atom_id res chain seq x y z
N MET A 1 17.17 8.38 2.70
CA MET A 1 15.83 9.00 2.75
C MET A 1 14.83 7.87 2.59
N SER A 2 14.04 7.57 3.61
CA SER A 2 12.92 6.62 3.52
C SER A 2 11.64 7.41 3.26
N THR A 3 10.83 6.94 2.31
CA THR A 3 9.51 7.53 2.05
C THR A 3 8.46 6.66 2.73
N GLU A 4 7.65 7.26 3.60
CA GLU A 4 6.55 6.54 4.26
C GLU A 4 5.40 6.34 3.28
N ILE A 5 4.90 5.12 3.18
CA ILE A 5 3.68 4.81 2.43
C ILE A 5 2.52 4.81 3.42
N LYS A 6 1.62 5.78 3.28
CA LYS A 6 0.43 5.89 4.12
C LYS A 6 -0.77 5.32 3.38
N VAL A 7 -1.52 4.46 4.06
CA VAL A 7 -2.81 3.97 3.55
C VAL A 7 -3.79 5.15 3.52
N PRO A 8 -4.40 5.48 2.37
CA PRO A 8 -5.42 6.53 2.31
C PRO A 8 -6.72 6.04 2.95
N THR A 9 -7.64 6.97 3.24
CA THR A 9 -8.99 6.63 3.70
C THR A 9 -9.71 5.80 2.63
N LEU A 10 -10.05 4.54 2.93
CA LEU A 10 -10.66 3.61 1.97
C LEU A 10 -12.19 3.74 1.86
N GLY A 11 -12.79 4.61 2.67
CA GLY A 11 -14.22 4.92 2.67
C GLY A 11 -14.61 5.64 3.95
N GLU A 12 -15.75 6.33 3.97
CA GLU A 12 -16.19 7.11 5.15
C GLU A 12 -16.32 6.25 6.43
N SER A 13 -16.53 4.94 6.29
CA SER A 13 -16.69 4.00 7.41
C SER A 13 -15.60 2.92 7.49
N VAL A 14 -14.57 2.98 6.65
CA VAL A 14 -13.48 1.99 6.65
C VAL A 14 -12.31 2.52 7.46
N THR A 15 -12.18 2.03 8.69
CA THR A 15 -11.11 2.43 9.63
C THR A 15 -9.89 1.52 9.56
N GLU A 16 -10.07 0.29 9.10
CA GLU A 16 -9.04 -0.76 9.08
C GLU A 16 -9.10 -1.51 7.75
N ALA A 17 -7.94 -1.97 7.30
CA ALA A 17 -7.81 -2.75 6.08
C ALA A 17 -6.72 -3.80 6.27
N THR A 18 -6.93 -4.98 5.72
CA THR A 18 -5.97 -6.08 5.75
C THR A 18 -5.10 -6.03 4.50
N VAL A 19 -3.80 -6.26 4.67
CA VAL A 19 -2.89 -6.41 3.53
C VAL A 19 -3.14 -7.76 2.88
N ALA A 20 -3.75 -7.76 1.70
CA ALA A 20 -4.00 -8.97 0.94
C ALA A 20 -2.71 -9.48 0.27
N LYS A 21 -1.96 -8.58 -0.38
CA LYS A 21 -0.74 -8.95 -1.12
C LYS A 21 0.26 -7.82 -1.27
N TRP A 22 1.53 -8.14 -1.12
CA TRP A 22 2.64 -7.25 -1.52
C TRP A 22 3.06 -7.54 -2.96
N PHE A 23 3.16 -6.50 -3.77
CA PHE A 23 3.69 -6.58 -5.14
C PHE A 23 5.19 -6.28 -5.22
N LYS A 24 5.75 -5.72 -4.14
CA LYS A 24 7.17 -5.38 -4.02
C LYS A 24 7.84 -6.18 -2.94
N ASN A 25 9.05 -6.64 -3.23
CA ASN A 25 9.93 -7.27 -2.26
C ASN A 25 10.97 -6.27 -1.76
N VAL A 26 11.60 -6.62 -0.64
CA VAL A 26 12.69 -5.81 -0.08
C VAL A 26 13.84 -5.72 -1.08
N GLY A 27 14.19 -4.48 -1.45
CA GLY A 27 15.25 -4.19 -2.41
C GLY A 27 14.75 -3.91 -3.84
N ASP A 28 13.47 -4.12 -4.13
CA ASP A 28 12.90 -3.79 -5.44
C ASP A 28 12.83 -2.28 -5.66
N ALA A 29 13.10 -1.85 -6.89
CA ALA A 29 12.90 -0.46 -7.30
C ALA A 29 11.41 -0.14 -7.39
N VAL A 30 11.00 0.99 -6.83
CA VAL A 30 9.62 1.51 -6.90
C VAL A 30 9.56 2.64 -7.93
N ARG A 31 8.58 2.59 -8.83
CA ARG A 31 8.32 3.63 -9.83
C ARG A 31 7.00 4.34 -9.57
N ALA A 32 6.87 5.55 -10.12
CA ALA A 32 5.58 6.25 -10.14
C ALA A 32 4.54 5.41 -10.92
N ASP A 33 3.29 5.49 -10.49
CA ASP A 33 2.14 4.78 -11.06
C ASP A 33 2.22 3.24 -10.96
N GLU A 34 3.13 2.71 -10.13
CA GLU A 34 3.27 1.28 -9.92
C GLU A 34 2.51 0.80 -8.66
N PRO A 35 1.73 -0.29 -8.73
CA PRO A 35 1.07 -0.86 -7.56
C PRO A 35 2.09 -1.48 -6.59
N LEU A 36 1.94 -1.19 -5.30
CA LEU A 36 2.87 -1.63 -4.25
C LEU A 36 2.26 -2.68 -3.33
N VAL A 37 1.01 -2.46 -2.93
CA VAL A 37 0.28 -3.31 -1.99
C VAL A 37 -1.19 -3.35 -2.37
N GLU A 38 -1.78 -4.53 -2.25
CA GLU A 38 -3.21 -4.77 -2.34
C GLU A 38 -3.80 -4.79 -0.93
N LEU A 39 -4.87 -4.03 -0.73
CA LEU A 39 -5.59 -3.91 0.53
C LEU A 39 -7.02 -4.43 0.34
N GLU A 40 -7.50 -5.18 1.32
CA GLU A 40 -8.88 -5.68 1.41
C GLU A 40 -9.51 -5.14 2.71
N THR A 41 -10.80 -4.83 2.67
CA THR A 41 -11.55 -4.22 3.79
C THR A 41 -12.48 -5.22 4.44
#